data_AF-A0AAD6QDC5-F1
#
_entry.id   AF-A0AAD6QDC5-F1
#
_cell.length_a   1.000
_cell.length_b   1.000
_cell.length_c   1.000
_cell.angle_alpha   90.00
_cell.angle_beta   90.00
_cell.angle_gamma   90.00
#
_symmetry.space_group_name_H-M   'P 1'
#
loop_
_entity.id
_entity.type
_entity.pdbx_description
1 polymer ?
#
loop_
_entity_poly.entity_id
_entity_poly.type
_entity_poly.pdbx_seq_one_letter_code
_entity_poly.pdbx_strand_id
1 'polypeptide(L)' 'MSTNVKPTKLFSKSLSRTDIEDRLSAPTRCLRFFPELEGKSAIESQAIDGLGKQWSFKLSVGKGGIPHKTVITGQWP' A
#
# COMPACT_ATOMS: atom_id res chain seq x y z
N MET A 1 19.08 -13.29 -17.72
CA MET A 1 17.96 -12.86 -18.58
C MET A 1 17.16 -11.83 -17.81
N SER A 2 17.29 -10.54 -18.13
CA SER A 2 16.51 -9.50 -17.45
C SER A 2 15.13 -9.45 -18.10
N THR A 3 14.11 -9.98 -17.43
CA THR A 3 12.74 -9.90 -17.91
C THR A 3 12.33 -8.44 -17.93
N ASN A 4 12.04 -7.88 -19.11
CA ASN A 4 11.50 -6.54 -19.27
C ASN A 4 10.04 -6.52 -18.79
N VAL A 5 9.85 -6.53 -17.47
CA VAL A 5 8.54 -6.44 -16.85
C VAL A 5 8.16 -4.96 -16.81
N LYS A 6 7.19 -4.56 -17.65
CA LYS A 6 6.61 -3.22 -17.55
C LYS A 6 5.93 -3.08 -16.19
N PRO A 7 6.17 -1.99 -15.44
CA PRO A 7 5.48 -1.75 -14.18
C PRO A 7 3.97 -1.71 -14.39
N THR A 8 3.22 -2.42 -13.55
CA THR A 8 1.75 -2.32 -13.52
C THR A 8 1.34 -1.25 -12.52
N LYS A 9 0.60 -0.23 -12.98
CA LYS A 9 0.05 0.79 -12.09
C LYS A 9 -1.06 0.19 -11.22
N LEU A 10 -0.87 0.16 -9.90
CA LEU A 10 -1.87 -0.36 -8.96
C LEU A 10 -3.01 0.64 -8.72
N PHE A 11 -2.66 1.89 -8.42
CA PHE A 11 -3.62 2.98 -8.24
C PHE A 11 -2.93 4.35 -8.34
N SER A 12 -3.75 5.40 -8.34
CA SER A 12 -3.35 6.80 -8.14
C SER A 12 -4.50 7.49 -7.43
N LYS A 13 -4.20 8.44 -6.57
CA LYS A 13 -5.18 9.24 -5.83
C LYS A 13 -4.59 10.61 -5.49
N SER A 14 -5.47 11.58 -5.27
CA SER A 14 -5.13 12.82 -4.58
C SER A 14 -5.04 12.55 -3.07
N LEU A 15 -4.05 13.16 -2.41
CA LEU A 15 -3.85 12.99 -0.97
C LEU A 15 -4.78 13.94 -0.21
N SER A 16 -5.52 13.40 0.75
CA SER A 16 -6.24 14.19 1.75
C SER A 16 -5.30 14.58 2.91
N ARG A 17 -5.75 15.50 3.76
CA ARG A 17 -5.04 15.85 5.00
C ARG A 17 -4.74 14.62 5.86
N THR A 18 -5.71 13.71 6.02
CA THR A 18 -5.52 12.47 6.77
C THR A 18 -4.50 11.52 6.12
N ASP A 19 -4.41 11.50 4.79
CA ASP A 19 -3.41 10.68 4.10
C ASP A 19 -1.97 11.16 4.37
N ILE A 20 -1.82 12.47 4.62
CA ILE A 20 -0.54 13.11 4.89
C ILE A 20 -0.19 13.05 6.38
N GLU A 21 -1.15 13.30 7.27
CA GLU A 21 -0.90 13.47 8.72
C GLU A 21 -1.06 12.20 9.57
N ASP A 22 -1.72 11.14 9.08
CA ASP A 22 -2.01 9.92 9.86
C ASP A 22 -1.66 8.66 9.08
N ARG A 23 -2.36 8.40 7.96
CA ARG A 23 -2.20 7.16 7.18
C ARG A 23 -2.80 7.26 5.79
N LEU A 24 -2.09 6.70 4.82
CA LEU A 24 -2.53 6.66 3.44
C LEU A 24 -3.64 5.62 3.26
N SER A 25 -4.85 6.08 2.97
CA SER A 25 -5.95 5.19 2.59
C SER A 25 -5.74 4.67 1.17
N ALA A 26 -5.66 3.35 1.02
CA ALA A 26 -5.52 2.68 -0.26
C ALA A 26 -6.86 2.09 -0.72
N PRO A 27 -7.16 2.03 -2.03
CA PRO A 27 -8.36 1.37 -2.52
C PRO A 27 -8.29 -0.15 -2.26
N THR A 28 -9.34 -0.76 -1.70
CA THR A 28 -9.35 -2.21 -1.35
C THR A 28 -9.03 -3.14 -2.53
N ARG A 29 -9.31 -2.71 -3.78
CA ARG A 29 -8.91 -3.46 -5.00
C ARG A 29 -7.40 -3.68 -5.13
N CYS A 30 -6.56 -2.91 -4.43
CA CYS A 30 -5.11 -3.11 -4.48
C CYS A 30 -4.69 -4.40 -3.74
N LEU A 31 -5.53 -4.95 -2.87
CA LEU A 31 -5.22 -6.15 -2.09
C LEU A 31 -4.95 -7.39 -2.94
N ARG A 32 -5.53 -7.48 -4.14
CA ARG A 32 -5.28 -8.58 -5.08
C ARG A 32 -3.81 -8.70 -5.51
N PHE A 33 -3.02 -7.66 -5.30
CA PHE A 33 -1.59 -7.61 -5.61
C PHE A 33 -0.70 -7.95 -4.40
N PHE A 34 -1.29 -8.25 -3.25
CA PHE A 34 -0.62 -8.60 -2.00
C PHE A 34 -1.18 -9.92 -1.45
N PRO A 35 -0.93 -11.07 -2.13
CA PRO A 35 -1.43 -12.37 -1.69
C PRO A 35 -0.96 -12.74 -0.28
N GLU A 36 0.17 -12.18 0.18
CA GLU A 36 0.72 -12.42 1.52
C GLU A 36 -0.20 -11.92 2.66
N LEU A 37 -1.17 -11.06 2.33
CA LEU A 37 -2.15 -10.51 3.25
C LEU A 37 -3.36 -11.44 3.45
N GLU A 38 -3.51 -12.49 2.64
CA GLU A 38 -4.59 -13.47 2.79
C GLU A 38 -4.53 -14.13 4.17
N GLY A 39 -5.64 -14.09 4.91
CA GLY A 39 -5.72 -14.59 6.28
C GLY A 39 -4.99 -13.74 7.34
N LYS A 40 -4.40 -12.59 6.96
CA LYS A 40 -3.69 -11.68 7.89
C LYS A 40 -4.38 -10.33 7.99
N SER A 41 -4.19 -9.66 9.12
CA SER A 41 -4.67 -8.29 9.32
C SER A 41 -3.71 -7.22 8.78
N ALA A 42 -2.42 -7.56 8.61
CA ALA A 42 -1.41 -6.67 8.05
C ALA A 42 -0.20 -7.45 7.51
N ILE A 43 0.55 -6.81 6.61
CA ILE A 43 1.88 -7.23 6.17
C ILE A 43 2.84 -6.04 6.21
N GLU A 44 4.13 -6.33 6.33
CA GLU A 44 5.20 -5.39 6.07
C GLU A 44 5.73 -5.62 4.66
N SER A 45 6.08 -4.54 3.96
CA SER A 45 6.56 -4.58 2.59
C SER A 45 7.46 -3.38 2.30
N GLN A 46 8.10 -3.41 1.13
CA GLN A 46 9.05 -2.40 0.69
C GLN A 46 8.67 -1.89 -0.70
N ALA A 47 8.87 -0.60 -0.92
CA ALA A 47 8.71 0.05 -2.21
C ALA A 47 9.96 0.90 -2.54
N ILE A 48 10.27 1.00 -3.82
CA ILE A 48 11.34 1.88 -4.33
C ILE A 48 10.66 3.04 -5.05
N ASP A 49 11.02 4.27 -4.69
CA ASP A 49 10.48 5.46 -5.36
C ASP A 49 11.21 5.79 -6.67
N GLY A 50 10.76 6.84 -7.36
CA GLY A 50 11.36 7.28 -8.62
C GLY A 50 12.80 7.79 -8.50
N LEU A 51 13.31 8.03 -7.29
CA LEU A 51 14.69 8.44 -7.01
C LEU A 51 15.56 7.26 -6.56
N GLY A 52 15.01 6.04 -6.50
CA GLY A 52 15.72 4.86 -6.05
C GLY A 52 15.77 4.68 -4.54
N LYS A 53 15.08 5.52 -3.75
CA LYS A 53 15.03 5.36 -2.29
C LYS A 53 14.06 4.24 -1.93
N GLN A 54 14.51 3.36 -1.06
CA GLN A 54 13.71 2.27 -0.50
C GLN A 54 12.93 2.76 0.72
N TRP A 55 11.64 2.44 0.75
CA TRP A 55 10.71 2.76 1.82
C TRP A 55 10.13 1.48 2.38
N SER A 56 10.17 1.32 3.71
CA SER A 56 9.41 0.27 4.39
C SER A 56 8.03 0.79 4.77
N PHE A 57 7.01 -0.03 4.54
CA PHE A 57 5.64 0.30 4.90
C PHE A 57 4.88 -0.93 5.40
N LYS A 58 3.83 -0.67 6.17
CA LYS A 58 2.85 -1.65 6.63
C LYS A 58 1.54 -1.42 5.90
N LEU A 59 1.06 -2.46 5.23
CA LEU A 59 -0.28 -2.51 4.65
C LEU A 59 -1.20 -3.23 5.61
N SER A 60 -2.26 -2.57 6.08
CA SER A 60 -3.23 -3.12 7.04
C SER A 60 -4.64 -3.14 6.45
N VAL A 61 -5.39 -4.20 6.75
CA VAL A 61 -6.83 -4.30 6.46
C VAL A 61 -7.60 -4.10 7.77
N GLY A 62 -8.44 -3.07 7.82
CA GLY A 62 -9.28 -2.81 8.98
C GLY A 62 -10.26 -3.96 9.24
N LYS A 63 -10.37 -4.37 10.52
CA LYS A 63 -11.33 -5.40 10.98
C LYS A 63 -12.78 -4.89 11.10
N GLY A 64 -13.06 -3.62 10.83
CA GLY A 64 -14.38 -3.00 11.10
C GLY A 64 -15.03 -2.38 9.87
N GLY A 65 -16.27 -2.80 9.58
CA GLY A 65 -17.19 -2.21 8.60
C GLY A 65 -16.93 -2.60 7.14
N ILE A 66 -18.02 -2.84 6.39
CA ILE A 66 -17.99 -2.91 4.93
C ILE A 66 -18.08 -1.48 4.39
N PRO A 67 -17.17 -1.04 3.49
CA PRO A 67 -16.02 -1.78 2.97
C PRO A 67 -14.81 -1.74 3.91
N HIS A 68 -14.06 -2.83 3.95
CA HIS A 68 -12.79 -2.93 4.67
C HIS A 68 -11.83 -1.82 4.24
N LYS A 69 -11.55 -0.88 5.15
CA LYS A 69 -10.57 0.19 4.90
C LYS A 69 -9.17 -0.40 4.89
N THR A 70 -8.50 -0.26 3.75
CA THR A 70 -7.08 -0.55 3.60
C THR A 70 -6.26 0.69 3.84
N VAL A 71 -5.28 0.58 4.71
CA VAL A 71 -4.40 1.69 5.07
C VAL A 71 -2.94 1.28 4.94
N ILE A 72 -2.13 2.23 4.48
CA ILE A 72 -0.70 2.13 4.36
C ILE A 72 -0.10 3.14 5.35
N THR A 73 0.73 2.65 6.25
CA THR A 73 1.56 3.47 7.15
C THR A 73 3.01 3.17 6.83
N GLY A 74 3.89 4.16 6.82
CA GLY A 74 5.29 3.93 6.49
C GLY A 74 6.21 4.89 7.20
N GLN A 75 7.45 4.96 6.72
CA GLN A 75 8.52 5.78 7.30
C GLN A 75 8.42 7.27 6.96
N TRP A 76 7.38 7.70 6.26
CA TRP A 76 7.13 9.12 6.01
C TRP A 76 6.49 9.76 7.26
N PRO A 77 6.74 11.07 7.51
CA PRO A 77 6.30 11.77 8.70
C PRO A 77 4.78 11.90 8.81
#